data_AF-H8X8Q5-F1
#
_entry.id   AF-H8X8Q5-F1
#
_cell.length_a   1.000
_cell.length_b   1.000
_cell.length_c   1.000
_cell.angle_alpha   90.00
_cell.angle_beta   90.00
_cell.angle_gamma   90.00
#
_symmetry.space_group_name_H-M   'P 1'
#
loop_
_entity.id
_entity.type
_entity.pdbx_description
1 polymer ?
#
loop_
_entity_poly.entity_id
_entity_poly.type
_entity_poly.pdbx_seq_one_letter_code
_entity_poly.pdbx_strand_id
1 'polypeptide(L)'
;MNEYEQLQQEINLLERNIVDIQEDLELLSKNESILQQEVTSLKQIQEEQNRQPADGHHEEVPIIKHTYFDPSIAQFFEDTEGSPPIELIDEQIIEKADTKENIMYENILRMGGITAFPISKHAFPKDEVLGIRFDIFSTKSRSYKQPHYAILLKGRYKSEALHWRIHKTTLPVHVPLDRYQQELQETNDLDKFVNQIYMYLAKDNEKRETGS
;
A
#
# COMPACT_ATOMS: atom_id res chain seq x y z
N MET A 1 32.53 -33.11 42.20
CA MET A 1 31.98 -33.21 40.85
C MET A 1 33.17 -33.09 39.92
N ASN A 2 33.47 -34.14 39.17
CA ASN A 2 34.73 -34.28 38.46
C ASN A 2 34.70 -33.39 37.21
N GLU A 3 35.79 -32.70 36.86
CA GLU A 3 35.89 -31.86 35.65
C GLU A 3 35.55 -32.65 34.39
N TYR A 4 35.90 -33.94 34.39
CA TYR A 4 35.50 -34.91 33.38
C TYR A 4 33.98 -35.08 33.24
N GLU A 5 33.22 -35.06 34.34
CA GLU A 5 31.74 -35.17 34.30
C GLU A 5 31.09 -33.91 33.71
N GLN A 6 31.69 -32.73 33.96
CA GLN A 6 31.21 -31.47 33.40
C GLN A 6 31.45 -31.39 31.89
N LEU A 7 32.65 -31.79 31.44
CA LEU A 7 32.97 -31.89 30.02
C LEU A 7 32.05 -32.89 29.30
N GLN A 8 31.76 -34.03 29.93
CA GLN A 8 30.84 -35.02 29.35
C GLN A 8 29.42 -34.46 29.20
N GLN A 9 28.95 -33.65 30.16
CA GLN A 9 27.65 -32.98 30.06
C GLN A 9 27.61 -31.93 28.95
N GLU A 10 28.68 -31.16 28.79
CA GLU A 10 28.78 -30.14 27.75
C GLU A 10 28.84 -30.76 26.35
N ILE A 11 29.59 -31.85 26.17
CA ILE A 11 29.63 -32.62 24.92
C ILE A 11 28.22 -33.13 24.57
N ASN A 12 27.52 -33.75 25.52
CA ASN A 12 26.16 -34.25 25.28
C ASN A 12 25.16 -33.12 24.93
N LEU A 13 25.35 -31.92 25.49
CA LEU A 13 24.52 -30.76 25.18
C LEU A 13 24.81 -30.25 23.76
N LEU A 14 26.08 -30.15 23.39
CA LEU A 14 26.50 -29.73 22.06
C LEU A 14 26.04 -30.71 20.98
N GLU A 15 26.12 -32.01 21.23
CA GLU A 15 25.62 -33.05 20.31
C GLU A 15 24.12 -32.90 20.06
N ARG A 16 23.31 -32.59 21.08
CA ARG A 16 21.88 -32.31 20.90
C ARG A 16 21.63 -31.06 20.07
N ASN A 17 22.34 -29.97 20.39
CA ASN A 17 22.20 -28.72 19.64
C ASN A 17 22.58 -28.90 18.16
N ILE A 18 23.58 -29.73 17.85
CA ILE A 18 23.96 -30.04 16.47
C ILE A 18 22.82 -30.76 15.74
N VAL A 19 22.16 -31.72 16.39
CA VAL A 19 21.00 -32.44 15.82
C VAL A 19 19.84 -31.48 15.58
N ASP A 20 19.50 -30.63 16.55
CA ASP A 20 18.41 -29.67 16.41
C ASP A 20 18.66 -28.69 15.25
N ILE A 21 19.90 -28.19 15.10
CA ILE A 21 20.28 -27.30 14.00
C ILE A 21 20.24 -28.01 12.64
N GLN A 22 20.54 -29.31 12.59
CA GLN A 22 20.44 -30.11 11.37
C GLN A 22 18.98 -30.28 10.94
N GLU A 23 18.08 -30.54 11.89
CA GLU A 23 16.63 -30.61 11.62
C GLU A 23 16.08 -29.27 11.10
N ASP A 24 16.50 -28.15 11.71
CA ASP A 24 16.11 -26.81 11.25
C ASP A 24 16.62 -26.52 9.83
N LEU A 25 17.85 -26.91 9.51
CA LEU A 25 18.42 -26.75 8.17
C LEU A 25 17.68 -27.57 7.12
N GLU A 26 17.27 -28.80 7.44
CA GLU A 26 16.45 -29.62 6.54
C GLU A 26 15.08 -29.00 6.30
N LEU A 27 14.45 -28.44 7.33
CA LEU A 27 13.15 -27.77 7.23
C LEU A 27 13.24 -26.49 6.40
N LEU A 28 14.30 -25.69 6.60
CA LEU A 28 14.59 -24.50 5.80
C LEU A 28 14.86 -24.84 4.34
N SER A 29 15.67 -25.86 4.05
CA SER A 29 15.95 -26.34 2.70
C SER A 29 14.67 -26.78 1.97
N LYS A 30 13.78 -27.48 2.67
CA LYS A 30 12.47 -27.87 2.13
C LYS A 30 11.59 -26.66 1.81
N ASN A 31 11.56 -25.65 2.69
CA ASN A 31 10.81 -24.42 2.45
C ASN A 31 11.37 -23.62 1.28
N GLU A 32 12.69 -23.56 1.13
CA GLU A 32 13.34 -22.93 0.00
C GLU A 32 12.94 -23.62 -1.32
N SER A 33 12.93 -24.96 -1.35
CA SER A 33 12.48 -25.72 -2.52
C SER A 33 11.02 -25.43 -2.89
N ILE A 34 10.12 -25.33 -1.90
CA ILE A 34 8.71 -24.97 -2.12
C ILE A 34 8.59 -23.57 -2.73
N LEU A 35 9.30 -22.59 -2.16
CA LEU A 35 9.28 -21.21 -2.64
C LEU A 35 9.87 -21.09 -4.06
N GLN A 36 10.96 -21.79 -4.35
CA GLN A 36 11.54 -21.84 -5.70
C GLN A 36 10.57 -22.44 -6.71
N GLN A 37 9.80 -23.46 -6.32
CA GLN A 37 8.77 -24.05 -7.16
C GLN A 37 7.62 -23.05 -7.42
N GLU A 38 7.16 -22.33 -6.40
CA GLU A 38 6.11 -21.33 -6.53
C GLU A 38 6.53 -20.14 -7.40
N VAL A 39 7.75 -19.63 -7.22
CA VAL A 39 8.35 -18.60 -8.10
C VAL A 39 8.41 -19.09 -9.56
N THR A 40 8.76 -20.36 -9.78
CA THR A 40 8.80 -20.93 -11.13
C THR A 40 7.41 -21.00 -11.76
N SER A 41 6.39 -21.44 -11.00
CA SER A 41 5.00 -21.46 -11.46
C SER A 41 4.46 -20.07 -11.77
N LEU A 42 4.76 -19.07 -10.94
CA LEU A 42 4.34 -17.69 -11.19
C LEU A 42 4.98 -17.08 -12.44
N LYS A 43 6.27 -17.37 -12.69
CA LYS A 43 6.95 -16.96 -13.93
C LYS A 43 6.31 -17.60 -15.17
N GLN A 44 5.93 -18.86 -15.11
CA GLN A 44 5.22 -19.54 -16.20
C GLN A 44 3.85 -18.92 -16.47
N ILE A 45 3.08 -18.58 -15.43
CA ILE A 45 1.79 -17.89 -15.57
C ILE A 45 1.96 -16.51 -16.21
N GLN A 46 3.01 -15.78 -15.83
CA GLN A 46 3.32 -14.46 -16.42
C GLN A 46 3.74 -14.57 -17.89
N GLU A 47 4.50 -15.61 -18.25
CA GLU A 47 4.86 -15.91 -19.65
C GLU A 47 3.64 -16.37 -20.48
N GLU A 48 2.69 -17.09 -19.89
CA GLU A 48 1.43 -17.45 -20.55
C GLU A 48 0.48 -16.26 -20.72
N GLN A 49 0.42 -15.33 -19.76
CA GLN A 49 -0.34 -14.08 -19.87
C GLN A 49 0.26 -13.10 -20.89
N ASN A 50 1.56 -13.19 -21.15
CA ASN A 50 2.24 -12.45 -22.22
C ASN A 50 2.13 -13.09 -23.61
N ARG A 51 1.52 -14.28 -23.75
CA ARG A 51 1.15 -14.79 -25.09
C ARG A 51 -0.14 -14.08 -25.52
N GLN A 52 -0.01 -13.22 -26.52
CA GLN A 52 -1.13 -12.53 -27.14
C GLN A 52 -2.30 -13.49 -27.45
N PRO A 53 -3.54 -13.17 -27.04
CA PRO A 53 -4.70 -13.82 -27.61
C PRO A 53 -4.81 -13.44 -29.09
N ALA A 54 -4.95 -14.46 -29.93
CA ALA A 54 -5.37 -14.27 -31.31
C ALA A 54 -6.82 -13.77 -31.32
N ASP A 55 -7.02 -12.65 -31.99
CA ASP A 55 -8.27 -12.03 -32.44
C ASP A 55 -9.26 -11.44 -31.41
N GLY A 56 -9.57 -10.15 -31.65
CA GLY A 56 -10.94 -9.64 -31.55
C GLY A 56 -11.16 -8.48 -30.56
N HIS A 57 -10.88 -7.26 -31.03
CA HIS A 57 -11.25 -5.96 -30.42
C HIS A 57 -10.43 -5.47 -29.22
N HIS A 58 -9.26 -4.90 -29.51
CA HIS A 58 -8.59 -3.95 -28.62
C HIS A 58 -9.20 -2.55 -28.81
N GLU A 59 -9.79 -1.99 -27.75
CA GLU A 59 -9.65 -0.55 -27.52
C GLU A 59 -8.17 -0.31 -27.25
N GLU A 60 -7.47 0.30 -28.22
CA GLU A 60 -6.07 0.67 -28.10
C GLU A 60 -5.90 1.60 -26.88
N VAL A 61 -5.26 1.10 -25.82
CA VAL A 61 -4.57 1.97 -24.88
C VAL A 61 -3.59 2.78 -25.74
N PRO A 62 -3.64 4.13 -25.73
CA PRO A 62 -2.81 4.90 -26.62
C PRO A 62 -1.35 4.62 -26.27
N ILE A 63 -0.66 3.90 -27.15
CA ILE A 63 0.79 3.89 -27.24
C ILE A 63 1.19 5.37 -27.19
N ILE A 64 2.07 5.73 -26.27
CA ILE A 64 2.64 7.08 -26.17
C ILE A 64 3.31 7.37 -27.51
N LYS A 65 2.57 7.98 -28.44
CA LYS A 65 3.11 8.46 -29.70
C LYS A 65 3.85 9.72 -29.33
N HIS A 66 5.19 9.69 -29.37
CA HIS A 66 6.06 10.85 -29.31
C HIS A 66 5.84 11.73 -30.57
N THR A 67 4.64 12.27 -30.73
CA THR A 67 4.25 13.18 -31.82
C THR A 67 4.85 14.57 -31.66
N TYR A 68 5.48 14.83 -30.52
CA TYR A 68 6.19 16.07 -30.18
C TYR A 68 7.69 15.86 -29.97
N PHE A 69 8.25 14.76 -30.49
CA PHE A 69 9.70 14.62 -30.50
C PHE A 69 10.28 15.68 -31.43
N ASP A 70 11.06 16.61 -30.88
CA ASP A 70 11.71 17.66 -31.64
C ASP A 70 12.89 17.03 -32.42
N PRO A 71 12.85 17.00 -33.76
CA PRO A 71 13.93 16.41 -34.54
C PRO A 71 15.27 17.14 -34.33
N SER A 72 15.25 18.40 -33.88
CA SER A 72 16.46 19.18 -33.64
C SER A 72 17.30 18.69 -32.46
N ILE A 73 16.68 17.94 -31.53
CA ILE A 73 17.41 17.33 -30.42
C ILE A 73 17.77 15.85 -30.67
N ALA A 74 17.35 15.27 -31.81
CA ALA A 74 17.58 13.87 -32.15
C ALA A 74 19.06 13.49 -32.13
N GLN A 75 19.93 14.38 -32.60
CA GLN A 75 21.39 14.21 -32.63
C GLN A 75 22.04 14.03 -31.24
N PHE A 76 21.34 14.40 -30.16
CA PHE A 76 21.85 14.19 -28.78
C PHE A 76 21.50 12.79 -28.23
N PHE A 77 20.68 12.02 -28.95
CA PHE A 77 20.24 10.67 -28.59
C PHE A 77 20.74 9.60 -29.58
N GLU A 78 21.40 10.00 -30.66
CA GLU A 78 22.12 9.07 -31.52
C GLU A 78 23.42 8.67 -30.81
N ASP A 79 23.41 7.47 -30.25
CA ASP A 79 24.57 6.86 -29.59
C ASP A 79 25.77 6.86 -30.55
N THR A 80 26.75 7.72 -30.29
CA THR A 80 28.08 7.61 -30.90
C THR A 80 28.65 6.23 -30.57
N GLU A 81 28.75 5.39 -31.62
CA GLU A 81 29.49 4.13 -31.72
C GLU A 81 30.50 3.92 -30.58
N GLY A 82 30.06 3.16 -29.59
CA GLY A 82 30.77 2.91 -28.35
C GLY A 82 29.76 2.53 -27.28
N SER A 83 29.03 1.43 -27.48
CA SER A 83 28.17 0.87 -26.45
C SER A 83 29.01 0.71 -25.16
N PRO A 84 28.66 1.39 -24.07
CA PRO A 84 29.16 0.99 -22.77
C PRO A 84 28.73 -0.47 -22.57
N PRO A 85 29.40 -1.24 -21.68
CA PRO A 85 28.83 -2.50 -21.22
C PRO A 85 27.37 -2.25 -20.86
N ILE A 86 26.48 -3.20 -21.11
CA ILE A 86 25.14 -3.18 -20.51
C ILE A 86 25.37 -3.12 -19.00
N GLU A 87 25.46 -1.90 -18.48
CA GLU A 87 25.52 -1.64 -17.05
C GLU A 87 24.19 -2.19 -16.57
N LEU A 88 24.31 -3.24 -15.73
CA LEU A 88 23.21 -3.78 -14.95
C LEU A 88 22.31 -2.62 -14.58
N ILE A 89 21.11 -2.57 -15.17
CA ILE A 89 20.14 -1.52 -14.88
C ILE A 89 20.04 -1.51 -13.37
N ASP A 90 20.56 -0.45 -12.76
CA ASP A 90 20.73 -0.35 -11.32
C ASP A 90 19.36 -0.64 -10.69
N GLU A 91 19.27 -1.68 -9.85
CA GLU A 91 18.03 -2.07 -9.17
C GLU A 91 17.39 -0.85 -8.49
N GLN A 92 18.20 0.13 -8.07
CA GLN A 92 17.72 1.39 -7.52
C GLN A 92 16.96 2.27 -8.53
N ILE A 93 17.28 2.22 -9.83
CA ILE A 93 16.55 2.95 -10.88
C ILE A 93 15.19 2.30 -11.12
N ILE A 94 15.13 0.97 -11.14
CA ILE A 94 13.86 0.21 -11.27
C ILE A 94 13.00 0.45 -10.02
N GLU A 95 13.56 0.31 -8.81
CA GLU A 95 12.86 0.60 -7.55
C GLU A 95 12.36 2.05 -7.49
N LYS A 96 13.14 3.03 -8.00
CA LYS A 96 12.70 4.43 -8.08
C LYS A 96 11.57 4.62 -9.09
N ALA A 97 11.60 3.92 -10.23
CA ALA A 97 10.53 3.95 -11.21
C ALA A 97 9.23 3.35 -10.64
N ASP A 98 9.32 2.18 -10.00
CA ASP A 98 8.20 1.50 -9.35
C ASP A 98 7.63 2.34 -8.18
N THR A 99 8.51 2.98 -7.39
CA THR A 99 8.09 3.90 -6.33
C THR A 99 7.36 5.12 -6.90
N LYS A 100 7.86 5.68 -8.01
CA LYS A 100 7.22 6.82 -8.67
C LYS A 100 5.86 6.46 -9.26
N GLU A 101 5.74 5.28 -9.84
CA GLU A 101 4.47 4.75 -10.35
C GLU A 101 3.45 4.54 -9.22
N ASN A 102 3.89 3.95 -8.09
CA ASN A 102 3.05 3.79 -6.89
C ASN A 102 2.56 5.13 -6.34
N ILE A 103 3.41 6.16 -6.31
CA ILE A 103 3.02 7.52 -5.89
C ILE A 103 2.01 8.12 -6.88
N MET A 104 2.18 7.89 -8.18
CA MET A 104 1.24 8.38 -9.19
C MET A 104 -0.13 7.74 -9.04
N TYR A 105 -0.21 6.42 -8.90
CA TYR A 105 -1.49 5.74 -8.66
C TYR A 105 -2.14 6.20 -7.36
N GLU A 106 -1.37 6.35 -6.29
CA GLU A 106 -1.92 6.87 -5.03
C GLU A 106 -2.54 8.26 -5.22
N ASN A 107 -1.86 9.16 -5.93
CA ASN A 107 -2.38 10.49 -6.22
C ASN A 107 -3.65 10.44 -7.06
N ILE A 108 -3.74 9.51 -8.01
CA ILE A 108 -4.96 9.29 -8.80
C ILE A 108 -6.12 8.83 -7.92
N LEU A 109 -5.88 7.88 -7.02
CA LEU A 109 -6.90 7.41 -6.08
C LEU A 109 -7.36 8.53 -5.12
N ARG A 110 -6.43 9.39 -4.67
CA ARG A 110 -6.74 10.58 -3.84
C ARG A 110 -7.64 11.59 -4.54
N MET A 111 -7.66 11.62 -5.87
CA MET A 111 -8.59 12.48 -6.61
C MET A 111 -10.06 12.08 -6.43
N GLY A 112 -10.34 10.87 -5.92
CA GLY A 112 -11.69 10.44 -5.52
C GLY A 112 -12.23 11.19 -4.30
N GLY A 113 -11.43 12.00 -3.62
CA GLY A 113 -11.83 12.83 -2.48
C GLY A 113 -11.89 12.09 -1.14
N ILE A 114 -11.96 10.76 -1.16
CA ILE A 114 -11.95 9.91 0.02
C ILE A 114 -10.92 8.81 -0.20
N THR A 115 -9.93 8.68 0.69
CA THR A 115 -8.96 7.58 0.64
C THR A 115 -8.72 6.98 2.01
N ALA A 116 -8.59 5.66 2.05
CA ALA A 116 -8.14 4.94 3.23
C ALA A 116 -6.63 4.74 3.16
N PHE A 117 -5.94 4.84 4.29
CA PHE A 117 -4.51 4.57 4.40
C PHE A 117 -4.20 3.74 5.65
N PRO A 118 -3.23 2.83 5.58
CA PRO A 118 -2.82 2.03 6.73
C PRO A 118 -2.07 2.90 7.74
N ILE A 119 -2.24 2.60 9.02
CA ILE A 119 -1.45 3.19 10.11
C ILE A 119 -0.55 2.11 10.70
N SER A 120 0.69 2.47 11.01
CA SER A 120 1.70 1.53 11.52
C SER A 120 1.21 0.81 12.77
N LYS A 121 1.25 -0.52 12.73
CA LYS A 121 0.91 -1.39 13.87
C LYS A 121 1.79 -1.17 15.10
N HIS A 122 2.98 -0.57 14.93
CA HIS A 122 3.86 -0.24 16.05
C HIS A 122 3.22 0.76 17.01
N ALA A 123 2.39 1.68 16.50
CA ALA A 123 1.65 2.64 17.33
C ALA A 123 0.39 2.01 17.98
N PHE A 124 -0.15 0.95 17.37
CA PHE A 124 -1.36 0.25 17.81
C PHE A 124 -1.19 -1.27 17.75
N PRO A 125 -0.40 -1.89 18.66
CA PRO A 125 0.00 -3.29 18.51
C PRO A 125 -1.15 -4.30 18.67
N LYS A 126 -2.23 -3.89 19.34
CA LYS A 126 -3.37 -4.75 19.71
C LYS A 126 -4.68 -4.35 19.03
N ASP A 127 -4.70 -3.22 18.32
CA ASP A 127 -5.91 -2.65 17.75
C ASP A 127 -5.84 -2.68 16.21
N GLU A 128 -6.96 -2.99 15.57
CA GLU A 128 -7.11 -2.78 14.13
C GLU A 128 -7.36 -1.29 13.90
N VAL A 129 -6.44 -0.64 13.17
CA VAL A 129 -6.43 0.81 12.97
C VAL A 129 -6.55 1.15 11.48
N LEU A 130 -7.36 2.15 11.17
CA LEU A 130 -7.58 2.62 9.80
C LEU A 130 -7.53 4.15 9.77
N GLY A 131 -6.71 4.71 8.88
CA GLY A 131 -6.72 6.14 8.58
C GLY A 131 -7.64 6.43 7.40
N ILE A 132 -8.48 7.44 7.52
CA ILE A 132 -9.29 7.98 6.43
C ILE A 132 -8.83 9.42 6.18
N ARG A 133 -8.63 9.74 4.91
CA ARG A 133 -8.29 11.07 4.41
C ARG A 133 -9.44 11.58 3.54
N PHE A 134 -9.81 12.83 3.77
CA PHE A 134 -10.82 13.57 3.02
C PHE A 134 -10.15 14.74 2.29
N ASP A 135 -10.12 14.69 0.97
CA ASP A 135 -9.60 15.72 0.08
C ASP A 135 -10.76 16.48 -0.56
N ILE A 136 -10.92 17.75 -0.21
CA ILE A 136 -11.99 18.60 -0.78
C ILE A 136 -11.40 19.44 -1.91
N PHE A 137 -11.91 19.24 -3.13
CA PHE A 137 -11.53 20.05 -4.27
C PHE A 137 -12.28 21.39 -4.28
N SER A 138 -11.53 22.48 -4.39
CA SER A 138 -12.07 23.83 -4.55
C SER A 138 -12.22 24.15 -6.02
N THR A 139 -13.45 24.35 -6.48
CA THR A 139 -13.71 24.77 -7.86
C THR A 139 -13.24 26.21 -8.08
N LYS A 140 -13.36 27.08 -7.05
CA LYS A 140 -12.91 28.47 -7.09
C LYS A 140 -11.39 28.60 -7.25
N SER A 141 -10.60 27.85 -6.47
CA SER A 141 -9.12 27.91 -6.57
C SER A 141 -8.51 26.87 -7.50
N ARG A 142 -9.32 25.98 -8.10
CA ARG A 142 -8.90 24.85 -8.94
C ARG A 142 -7.81 24.00 -8.27
N SER A 143 -7.93 23.80 -6.97
CA SER A 143 -6.93 23.10 -6.16
C SER A 143 -7.58 22.38 -4.99
N TYR A 144 -6.94 21.32 -4.51
CA TYR A 144 -7.36 20.66 -3.28
C TYR A 144 -7.07 21.54 -2.07
N LYS A 145 -8.03 21.62 -1.15
CA LYS A 145 -7.84 22.24 0.17
C LYS A 145 -6.97 21.34 1.05
N GLN A 146 -6.60 21.86 2.22
CA GLN A 146 -5.92 21.05 3.23
C GLN A 146 -6.80 19.82 3.57
N PRO A 147 -6.25 18.60 3.53
CA PRO A 147 -7.02 17.40 3.80
C PRO A 147 -7.42 17.31 5.27
N HIS A 148 -8.61 16.73 5.50
CA HIS A 148 -9.04 16.33 6.83
C HIS A 148 -8.78 14.83 7.03
N TYR A 149 -8.55 14.44 8.27
CA TYR A 149 -8.21 13.09 8.66
C TYR A 149 -9.15 12.57 9.74
N ALA A 150 -9.49 11.29 9.67
CA ALA A 150 -10.10 10.54 10.74
C ALA A 150 -9.31 9.25 10.97
N ILE A 151 -8.91 9.00 12.21
CA ILE A 151 -8.27 7.75 12.62
C ILE A 151 -9.31 6.93 13.35
N LEU A 152 -9.57 5.74 12.82
CA LEU A 152 -10.54 4.80 13.34
C LEU A 152 -9.81 3.65 14.03
N LEU A 153 -10.36 3.23 15.17
CA LEU A 153 -9.97 2.01 15.85
C LEU A 153 -11.14 1.06 15.83
N LYS A 154 -10.88 -0.22 15.61
CA LYS A 154 -11.88 -1.27 15.76
C LYS A 154 -11.83 -1.80 17.17
N GLY A 155 -12.98 -1.81 17.84
CA GLY A 155 -13.07 -2.28 19.22
C GLY A 155 -14.42 -2.89 19.54
N ARG A 156 -14.52 -3.54 20.69
CA ARG A 156 -15.79 -4.10 21.15
C ARG A 156 -16.73 -2.98 21.55
N TYR A 157 -17.95 -3.01 21.01
CA TYR A 157 -19.04 -2.11 21.39
C TYR A 157 -20.19 -2.93 21.96
N LYS A 158 -20.74 -2.50 23.10
CA LYS A 158 -21.83 -3.17 23.84
C LYS A 158 -21.65 -4.70 24.00
N SER A 159 -20.40 -5.16 24.09
CA SER A 159 -19.99 -6.54 24.36
C SER A 159 -20.34 -7.62 23.33
N GLU A 160 -20.84 -7.26 22.13
CA GLU A 160 -21.29 -8.25 21.12
C GLU A 160 -20.40 -8.29 19.87
N ALA A 161 -20.20 -7.15 19.18
CA ALA A 161 -19.48 -7.11 17.91
C ALA A 161 -18.40 -6.02 17.83
N LEU A 162 -17.41 -6.25 16.97
CA LEU A 162 -16.34 -5.31 16.67
C LEU A 162 -16.87 -4.18 15.77
N HIS A 163 -16.79 -2.96 16.27
CA HIS A 163 -17.21 -1.75 15.56
C HIS A 163 -16.06 -0.78 15.40
N TRP A 164 -16.09 -0.04 14.29
CA TRP A 164 -15.22 1.11 14.10
C TRP A 164 -15.66 2.26 15.00
N ARG A 165 -14.71 2.93 15.63
CA ARG A 165 -14.92 4.16 16.40
C ARG A 165 -13.84 5.18 16.06
N ILE A 166 -14.18 6.45 16.14
CA ILE A 166 -13.22 7.52 15.91
C ILE A 166 -12.31 7.62 17.14
N HIS A 167 -11.01 7.62 16.89
CA HIS A 167 -9.98 7.81 17.90
C HIS A 167 -9.43 9.24 17.89
N LYS A 168 -9.07 9.74 16.69
CA LYS A 168 -8.57 11.10 16.50
C LYS A 168 -9.05 11.64 15.17
N THR A 169 -9.18 12.97 15.07
CA THR A 169 -9.61 13.62 13.84
C THR A 169 -9.08 15.03 13.72
N THR A 170 -8.96 15.51 12.47
CA THR A 170 -8.74 16.92 12.13
C THR A 170 -9.98 17.56 11.49
N LEU A 171 -11.14 16.90 11.59
CA LEU A 171 -12.41 17.44 11.11
C LEU A 171 -12.77 18.73 11.86
N PRO A 172 -13.37 19.72 11.18
CA PRO A 172 -13.80 20.93 11.84
C PRO A 172 -14.90 20.71 12.89
N VAL A 173 -14.94 21.55 13.92
CA VAL A 173 -15.89 21.48 15.04
C VAL A 173 -17.37 21.58 14.67
N HIS A 174 -17.71 22.15 13.52
CA HIS A 174 -19.10 22.25 13.07
C HIS A 174 -19.60 20.95 12.41
N VAL A 175 -18.71 20.00 12.09
CA VAL A 175 -19.10 18.66 11.62
C VAL A 175 -19.78 17.93 12.78
N PRO A 176 -21.02 17.43 12.62
CA PRO A 176 -21.78 16.76 13.69
C PRO A 176 -21.27 15.34 13.93
N LEU A 177 -20.05 15.22 14.44
CA LEU A 177 -19.31 13.96 14.53
C LEU A 177 -19.98 12.94 15.45
N ASP A 178 -20.56 13.40 16.56
CA ASP A 178 -21.25 12.53 17.53
C ASP A 178 -22.40 11.77 16.88
N ARG A 179 -23.16 12.45 16.01
CA ARG A 179 -24.26 11.85 15.25
C ARG A 179 -23.73 10.77 14.31
N TYR A 180 -22.71 11.09 13.52
CA TYR A 180 -22.13 10.14 12.57
C TYR A 180 -21.50 8.94 13.27
N GLN A 181 -20.83 9.15 14.40
CA GLN A 181 -20.26 8.08 15.20
C GLN A 181 -21.32 7.16 15.80
N GLN A 182 -22.43 7.72 16.30
CA GLN A 182 -23.54 6.93 16.81
C GLN A 182 -24.12 6.04 15.68
N GLU A 183 -24.34 6.63 14.50
CA GLU A 183 -24.85 5.90 13.34
C GLU A 183 -23.88 4.79 12.88
N LEU A 184 -22.57 5.05 12.90
CA LEU A 184 -21.53 4.04 12.63
C LEU A 184 -21.57 2.91 13.65
N GLN A 185 -21.81 3.19 14.93
CA GLN A 185 -21.90 2.18 15.97
C GLN A 185 -23.20 1.37 15.94
N GLU A 186 -24.28 1.93 15.39
CA GLU A 186 -25.56 1.24 15.23
C GLU A 186 -25.62 0.38 13.96
N THR A 187 -25.01 0.86 12.87
CA THR A 187 -25.09 0.21 11.55
C THR A 187 -23.83 -0.59 11.19
N ASN A 188 -22.69 -0.27 11.81
CA ASN A 188 -21.35 -0.73 11.43
C ASN A 188 -20.98 -0.47 9.95
N ASP A 189 -21.66 0.47 9.30
CA ASP A 189 -21.49 0.81 7.89
C ASP A 189 -20.45 1.93 7.76
N LEU A 190 -19.20 1.52 7.50
CA LEU A 190 -18.08 2.44 7.35
C LEU A 190 -18.22 3.32 6.09
N ASP A 191 -18.69 2.75 4.98
CA ASP A 191 -18.80 3.47 3.72
C ASP A 191 -19.82 4.60 3.84
N LYS A 192 -20.98 4.33 4.46
CA LYS A 192 -21.99 5.34 4.73
C LYS A 192 -21.46 6.45 5.64
N PHE A 193 -20.78 6.10 6.72
CA PHE A 193 -20.18 7.05 7.65
C PHE A 193 -19.19 7.99 6.95
N VAL A 194 -18.28 7.43 6.16
CA VAL A 194 -17.25 8.20 5.44
C VAL A 194 -17.88 9.10 4.38
N ASN A 195 -18.84 8.60 3.61
CA ASN A 195 -19.57 9.40 2.62
C ASN A 195 -20.37 10.55 3.25
N GLN A 196 -21.02 10.32 4.39
CA GLN A 196 -21.76 11.38 5.09
C GLN A 196 -20.86 12.55 5.52
N ILE A 197 -19.68 12.24 6.07
CA ILE A 197 -18.69 13.25 6.45
C ILE A 197 -18.20 14.00 5.21
N TYR A 198 -17.80 13.28 4.17
CA TYR A 198 -17.31 13.90 2.93
C TYR A 198 -18.35 14.83 2.31
N MET A 199 -19.59 14.38 2.17
CA MET A 199 -20.69 15.19 1.63
C MET A 199 -20.98 16.43 2.48
N TYR A 200 -20.83 16.32 3.80
CA TYR A 200 -20.96 17.47 4.70
C TYR A 200 -19.85 18.50 4.45
N LEU A 201 -18.58 18.05 4.43
CA LEU A 201 -17.41 18.91 4.18
C LEU A 201 -17.47 19.58 2.80
N ALA A 202 -17.86 18.84 1.76
CA ALA A 202 -18.01 19.37 0.41
C ALA A 202 -19.06 20.48 0.35
N LYS A 203 -20.22 20.27 0.99
CA LYS A 203 -21.28 21.30 1.09
C LYS A 203 -20.85 22.51 1.90
N ASP A 204 -20.13 22.31 3.00
CA ASP A 204 -19.60 23.42 3.79
C ASP A 204 -18.58 24.25 2.99
N ASN A 205 -17.69 23.59 2.24
CA ASN A 205 -16.76 24.27 1.35
C ASN A 205 -17.48 25.06 0.24
N GLU A 206 -18.49 24.47 -0.39
CA GLU A 206 -19.30 25.14 -1.43
C GLU A 206 -19.97 26.42 -0.89
N LYS A 207 -20.57 26.36 0.31
CA LYS A 207 -21.16 27.54 0.97
C LYS A 207 -20.14 28.65 1.22
N ARG A 208 -18.96 28.29 1.73
CA ARG A 208 -17.87 29.26 1.97
C ARG A 208 -17.36 29.89 0.69
N GLU A 209 -17.35 29.15 -0.42
CA GLU A 209 -16.90 29.66 -1.71
C GLU A 209 -17.92 30.58 -2.38
N THR A 210 -19.21 30.29 -2.20
CA THR A 210 -20.35 31.05 -2.75
C THR A 210 -20.78 32.23 -1.87
N GLY A 211 -20.29 32.32 -0.64
CA GLY A 211 -20.51 33.47 0.25
C GLY A 211 -21.93 33.56 0.84
N SER A 212 -22.59 32.41 1.01
CA SER A 212 -23.94 32.31 1.63
C SER A 212 -23.89 31.86 3.08
#